data_AF-I0AGH7-F1
#
_entry.id   AF-I0AGH7-F1
#
_cell.length_a   1.000
_cell.length_b   1.000
_cell.length_c   1.000
_cell.angle_alpha   90.00
_cell.angle_beta   90.00
_cell.angle_gamma   90.00
#
_symmetry.space_group_name_H-M   'P 1'
#
loop_
_entity.id
_entity.type
_entity.pdbx_description
1 polymer ?
#
loop_
_entity_poly.entity_id
_entity_poly.type
_entity_poly.pdbx_seq_one_letter_code
_entity_poly.pdbx_strand_id
1 'polypeptide(L)'
;MPHDEKDYRESFHILDFLESQGKTLTILTNDFRVSLLPAKFRNKAIGFAITEVSKLNLPTHKLTERLQEKLFDVVIDLNREENLFYSYIANVVKSKIRIGFKKRKADTYYNFLVDGSDINSAKSYNNFLNCIKMF
;
A
#
# COMPACT_ATOMS: atom_id res chain seq x y z
N MET A 1 -3.08 0.98 -0.24
CA MET A 1 -4.08 0.16 0.49
C MET A 1 -4.61 -0.92 -0.43
N PRO A 2 -5.06 -2.06 0.11
CA PRO A 2 -5.56 -3.19 -0.69
C PRO A 2 -6.84 -2.87 -1.49
N HIS A 3 -6.99 -3.49 -2.67
CA HIS A 3 -8.23 -3.44 -3.43
C HIS A 3 -9.31 -4.40 -2.88
N ASP A 4 -8.93 -5.59 -2.41
CA ASP A 4 -9.88 -6.52 -1.79
C ASP A 4 -10.42 -5.97 -0.45
N GLU A 5 -11.70 -6.22 -0.16
CA GLU A 5 -12.40 -5.67 1.01
C GLU A 5 -11.93 -6.28 2.33
N LYS A 6 -11.65 -7.59 2.37
CA LYS A 6 -11.16 -8.25 3.59
C LYS A 6 -9.77 -7.75 3.89
N ASP A 7 -8.91 -7.79 2.87
CA ASP A 7 -7.55 -7.30 2.94
C ASP A 7 -7.48 -5.82 3.35
N TYR A 8 -8.39 -4.99 2.83
CA TYR A 8 -8.46 -3.58 3.19
C TYR A 8 -8.66 -3.38 4.70
N ARG A 9 -9.57 -4.13 5.32
CA ARG A 9 -9.80 -4.07 6.77
C ARG A 9 -8.61 -4.61 7.57
N GLU A 10 -8.09 -5.77 7.19
CA GLU A 10 -6.96 -6.39 7.89
C GLU A 10 -5.69 -5.52 7.84
N SER A 11 -5.52 -4.75 6.76
CA SER A 11 -4.38 -3.84 6.60
C SER A 11 -4.34 -2.70 7.63
N PHE A 12 -5.44 -2.40 8.33
CA PHE A 12 -5.46 -1.37 9.38
C PHE A 12 -4.56 -1.73 10.56
N HIS A 13 -4.38 -3.01 10.86
CA HIS A 13 -3.45 -3.47 11.90
C HIS A 13 -2.00 -3.03 11.62
N ILE A 14 -1.63 -2.95 10.34
CA ILE A 14 -0.31 -2.46 9.93
C ILE A 14 -0.22 -0.95 10.16
N LEU A 15 -1.25 -0.20 9.77
CA LEU A 15 -1.28 1.26 9.97
C LEU A 15 -1.24 1.62 11.46
N ASP A 16 -2.04 0.93 12.28
CA ASP A 16 -2.11 1.13 13.73
C ASP A 16 -0.76 0.87 14.39
N PHE A 17 -0.07 -0.20 13.97
CA PHE A 17 1.26 -0.48 14.46
C PHE A 17 2.24 0.63 14.10
N LEU A 18 2.32 1.02 12.83
CA LEU A 18 3.26 2.06 12.39
C LEU A 18 3.00 3.41 13.08
N GLU A 19 1.72 3.77 13.27
CA GLU A 19 1.30 4.95 14.04
C GLU A 19 1.79 4.85 15.50
N SER A 20 1.60 3.69 16.14
CA SER A 20 2.04 3.46 17.53
C SER A 20 3.55 3.56 17.71
N GLN A 21 4.32 3.32 16.65
CA GLN A 21 5.78 3.49 16.61
C GLN A 21 6.20 4.92 16.28
N GLY A 22 5.26 5.87 16.25
CA GLY A 22 5.51 7.28 15.97
C GLY A 22 5.91 7.57 14.52
N LYS A 23 5.60 6.68 13.58
CA LYS A 23 5.92 6.89 12.16
C LYS A 23 4.95 7.87 11.50
N THR A 24 5.46 8.73 10.64
CA THR A 24 4.63 9.59 9.80
C THR A 24 4.07 8.81 8.62
N LEU A 25 2.75 8.77 8.48
CA LEU A 25 2.06 7.99 7.45
C LEU A 25 1.50 8.88 6.35
N THR A 26 1.55 8.38 5.12
CA THR A 26 0.74 8.86 3.98
C THR A 26 0.11 7.63 3.33
N ILE A 27 -1.22 7.63 3.22
CA ILE A 27 -1.99 6.43 2.85
C ILE A 27 -2.62 6.63 1.48
N LEU A 28 -2.19 5.88 0.48
CA LEU A 28 -2.83 5.89 -0.84
C LEU A 28 -4.00 4.91 -0.90
N THR A 29 -5.19 5.41 -1.26
CA THR A 29 -6.39 4.60 -1.53
C THR A 29 -7.32 5.30 -2.51
N ASN A 30 -8.37 4.62 -2.99
CA ASN A 30 -9.37 5.26 -3.84
C ASN A 30 -10.16 6.30 -3.04
N ASP A 31 -10.51 7.43 -3.66
CA ASP A 31 -11.26 8.54 -3.04
C ASP A 31 -12.48 8.06 -2.24
N PHE A 32 -13.31 7.18 -2.82
CA PHE A 32 -14.52 6.71 -2.13
C PHE A 32 -14.23 5.84 -0.91
N ARG A 33 -13.01 5.27 -0.81
CA ARG A 33 -12.56 4.47 0.32
C ARG A 33 -11.89 5.28 1.42
N VAL A 34 -11.54 6.55 1.18
CA VAL A 34 -10.95 7.41 2.22
C VAL A 34 -11.89 7.52 3.43
N SER A 35 -13.21 7.58 3.19
CA SER A 35 -14.23 7.61 4.26
C SER A 35 -14.27 6.32 5.10
N LEU A 36 -13.87 5.18 4.51
CA LEU A 36 -13.83 3.87 5.15
C LEU A 36 -12.59 3.68 6.04
N LEU A 37 -11.60 4.57 5.93
CA LEU A 37 -10.47 4.59 6.86
C LEU A 37 -10.95 4.98 8.27
N PRO A 38 -10.31 4.44 9.33
CA PRO A 38 -10.44 4.96 10.68
C PRO A 38 -10.22 6.47 10.71
N ALA A 39 -11.00 7.20 11.50
CA ALA A 39 -11.04 8.67 11.47
C ALA A 39 -9.66 9.32 11.61
N LYS A 40 -8.79 8.77 12.46
CA LYS A 40 -7.41 9.21 12.71
C LYS A 40 -6.48 9.16 11.49
N PHE A 41 -6.84 8.40 10.44
CA PHE A 41 -6.04 8.22 9.24
C PHE A 41 -6.58 8.98 8.03
N ARG A 42 -7.81 9.50 8.08
CA ARG A 42 -8.46 10.13 6.91
C ARG A 42 -7.70 11.34 6.40
N ASN A 43 -7.17 12.17 7.31
CA ASN A 43 -6.35 13.34 6.96
C ASN A 43 -4.93 12.98 6.47
N LYS A 44 -4.51 11.72 6.63
CA LYS A 44 -3.23 11.19 6.12
C LYS A 44 -3.38 10.54 4.75
N ALA A 45 -4.60 10.46 4.23
CA ALA A 45 -4.88 9.77 2.99
C ALA A 45 -4.68 10.67 1.77
N ILE A 46 -4.05 10.11 0.74
CA ILE A 46 -4.12 10.61 -0.63
C ILE A 46 -5.13 9.73 -1.34
N GLY A 47 -6.25 10.33 -1.70
CA GLY A 47 -7.26 9.70 -2.52
C GLY A 47 -6.93 9.81 -4.01
N PHE A 48 -7.27 8.79 -4.79
CA PHE A 48 -7.30 8.87 -6.25
C PHE A 48 -8.67 8.51 -6.81
N ALA A 49 -9.06 9.17 -7.89
CA ALA A 49 -10.32 8.92 -8.57
C ALA A 49 -10.21 7.74 -9.55
N ILE A 50 -11.34 7.12 -9.88
CA ILE A 50 -11.40 6.04 -10.89
C ILE A 50 -10.89 6.55 -12.26
N THR A 51 -11.14 7.82 -12.59
CA THR A 51 -10.67 8.47 -13.82
C THR A 51 -9.15 8.68 -13.85
N GLU A 52 -8.46 8.53 -12.72
CA GLU A 52 -7.00 8.58 -12.64
C GLU A 52 -6.35 7.21 -12.89
N VAL A 53 -7.15 6.18 -13.19
CA VAL A 53 -6.72 4.87 -13.67
C VAL A 53 -7.01 4.78 -15.17
N SER A 54 -5.96 4.54 -15.96
CA SER A 54 -6.08 4.39 -17.41
C SER A 54 -6.65 3.02 -17.81
N LYS A 55 -7.05 2.87 -19.09
CA LYS A 55 -7.51 1.59 -19.66
C LYS A 55 -6.46 0.47 -19.61
N LEU A 56 -5.19 0.81 -19.42
CA LEU A 56 -4.08 -0.13 -19.25
C LEU A 56 -3.84 -0.51 -17.78
N ASN A 57 -4.73 -0.12 -16.86
CA ASN A 57 -4.57 -0.29 -15.40
C ASN A 57 -3.28 0.36 -14.87
N LEU A 58 -2.92 1.52 -15.41
CA LEU A 58 -1.81 2.35 -14.98
C LEU A 58 -2.30 3.72 -14.49
N PRO A 59 -1.62 4.38 -13.54
CA PRO A 59 -1.97 5.74 -13.15
C PRO A 59 -1.85 6.69 -14.33
N THR A 60 -2.75 7.67 -14.38
CA THR A 60 -2.63 8.80 -15.32
C THR A 60 -1.37 9.63 -15.05
N HIS A 61 -0.95 10.41 -16.04
CA HIS A 61 0.17 11.35 -15.90
C HIS A 61 -0.02 12.29 -14.71
N LYS A 62 -1.21 12.87 -14.58
CA LYS A 62 -1.59 13.78 -13.49
C LYS A 62 -1.40 13.14 -12.11
N LEU A 63 -1.86 11.90 -11.93
CA LEU A 63 -1.68 11.17 -10.67
C LEU A 63 -0.20 10.86 -10.43
N THR A 64 0.52 10.48 -11.48
CA THR A 64 1.95 10.17 -11.41
C THR A 64 2.77 11.37 -10.96
N GLU A 65 2.60 12.54 -11.57
CA GLU A 65 3.30 13.78 -11.19
C GLU A 65 3.05 14.13 -9.72
N ARG A 66 1.79 14.11 -9.30
CA ARG A 66 1.38 14.38 -7.91
C ARG A 66 2.08 13.48 -6.89
N LEU A 67 2.38 12.23 -7.26
CA LEU A 67 3.03 11.26 -6.39
C LEU A 67 4.56 11.31 -6.47
N GLN A 68 5.15 11.63 -7.63
CA GLN A 68 6.59 11.73 -7.84
C GLN A 68 7.27 12.85 -7.02
N GLU A 69 6.52 13.90 -6.69
CA GLU A 69 6.97 14.98 -5.82
C GLU A 69 7.15 14.55 -4.36
N LYS A 70 6.63 13.37 -3.98
CA LYS A 70 6.72 12.86 -2.60
C LYS A 70 7.99 12.05 -2.40
N LEU A 71 8.58 12.24 -1.22
CA LEU A 71 9.73 11.49 -0.73
C LEU A 71 9.28 10.61 0.44
N PHE A 72 9.62 9.33 0.40
CA PHE A 72 9.34 8.38 1.47
C PHE A 72 10.61 7.63 1.83
N ASP A 73 10.81 7.35 3.12
CA ASP A 73 11.88 6.44 3.55
C ASP A 73 11.54 4.99 3.18
N VAL A 74 10.26 4.64 3.35
CA VAL A 74 9.72 3.29 3.11
C VAL A 74 8.37 3.40 2.39
N VAL A 75 8.17 2.56 1.39
CA VAL A 75 6.88 2.33 0.72
C VAL A 75 6.42 0.92 1.04
N ILE A 76 5.16 0.77 1.43
CA ILE A 76 4.57 -0.51 1.77
C ILE A 76 3.36 -0.76 0.85
N ASP A 77 3.49 -1.70 -0.09
CA ASP A 77 2.36 -2.18 -0.87
C ASP A 77 1.69 -3.35 -0.14
N LEU A 78 0.53 -3.06 0.44
CA LEU A 78 -0.27 -4.02 1.19
C LEU A 78 -1.16 -4.89 0.29
N ASN A 79 -1.16 -4.73 -1.03
CA ASN A 79 -1.93 -5.62 -1.90
C ASN A 79 -1.29 -7.02 -1.94
N ARG A 80 -2.01 -8.03 -1.47
CA ARG A 80 -1.59 -9.44 -1.56
C ARG A 80 -1.59 -9.94 -3.01
N GLU A 81 -2.62 -9.59 -3.76
CA GLU A 81 -2.74 -9.96 -5.17
C GLU A 81 -1.91 -9.04 -6.08
N GLU A 82 -1.63 -9.55 -7.28
CA GLU A 82 -0.98 -8.75 -8.31
C GLU A 82 -1.90 -7.62 -8.77
N ASN A 83 -1.39 -6.40 -8.66
CA ASN A 83 -2.08 -5.22 -9.13
C ASN A 83 -1.06 -4.28 -9.78
N LEU A 84 -1.12 -4.19 -11.13
CA LEU A 84 -0.18 -3.41 -11.91
C LEU A 84 -0.18 -1.92 -11.52
N PHE A 85 -1.35 -1.35 -11.24
CA PHE A 85 -1.50 0.03 -10.84
C PHE A 85 -0.73 0.33 -9.55
N TYR A 86 -0.94 -0.48 -8.50
CA TYR A 86 -0.26 -0.27 -7.22
C TYR A 86 1.23 -0.58 -7.29
N SER A 87 1.64 -1.64 -8.01
CA SER A 87 3.05 -1.94 -8.21
C SER A 87 3.77 -0.82 -8.96
N TYR A 88 3.13 -0.21 -9.96
CA TYR A 88 3.68 0.95 -10.66
C TYR A 88 3.83 2.14 -9.71
N ILE A 89 2.77 2.49 -8.97
CA ILE A 89 2.82 3.63 -8.04
C ILE A 89 3.88 3.45 -6.95
N ALA A 90 4.00 2.24 -6.40
CA ALA A 90 5.02 1.95 -5.39
C ALA A 90 6.45 2.21 -5.90
N ASN A 91 6.66 2.12 -7.22
CA ASN A 91 7.96 2.30 -7.86
C ASN A 91 8.16 3.71 -8.43
N VAL A 92 7.09 4.44 -8.75
CA VAL A 92 7.20 5.80 -9.30
C VAL A 92 7.54 6.83 -8.23
N VAL A 93 7.13 6.59 -6.98
CA VAL A 93 7.50 7.43 -5.84
C VAL A 93 8.96 7.21 -5.45
N LYS A 94 9.59 8.27 -4.94
CA LYS A 94 10.99 8.21 -4.48
C LYS A 94 11.04 7.54 -3.10
N SER A 95 11.62 6.36 -3.05
CA SER A 95 11.89 5.62 -1.82
C SER A 95 13.13 4.74 -1.92
N LYS A 96 13.82 4.56 -0.79
CA LYS A 96 14.96 3.64 -0.66
C LYS A 96 14.52 2.21 -0.40
N ILE A 97 13.43 2.03 0.34
CA ILE A 97 12.92 0.72 0.75
C ILE A 97 11.48 0.56 0.27
N ARG A 98 11.21 -0.58 -0.36
CA ARG A 98 9.89 -0.99 -0.83
C ARG A 98 9.59 -2.37 -0.28
N ILE A 99 8.47 -2.51 0.42
CA ILE A 99 8.03 -3.75 1.04
C ILE A 99 6.70 -4.13 0.40
N GLY A 100 6.52 -5.41 0.08
CA GLY A 100 5.27 -5.92 -0.44
C GLY A 100 5.06 -7.40 -0.13
N PHE A 101 3.91 -7.93 -0.51
CA PHE A 101 3.68 -9.37 -0.48
C PHE A 101 4.38 -10.07 -1.67
N LYS A 102 4.77 -11.33 -1.48
CA LYS A 102 5.19 -12.22 -2.57
C LYS A 102 4.03 -12.41 -3.53
N LYS A 103 4.27 -12.01 -4.78
CA LYS A 103 3.36 -12.16 -5.93
C LYS A 103 4.19 -12.21 -7.20
N ARG A 104 3.55 -12.45 -8.35
CA ARG A 104 4.25 -12.55 -9.63
C ARG A 104 5.10 -11.30 -9.89
N LYS A 105 6.38 -11.49 -10.21
CA LYS A 105 7.39 -10.43 -10.46
C LYS A 105 7.65 -9.46 -9.31
N ALA A 106 7.20 -9.76 -8.08
CA ALA A 106 7.32 -8.85 -6.94
C ALA A 106 8.79 -8.51 -6.60
N ASP A 107 9.70 -9.44 -6.84
CA ASP A 107 11.15 -9.30 -6.69
C ASP A 107 11.76 -8.21 -7.59
N THR A 108 11.08 -7.86 -8.68
CA THR A 108 11.50 -6.74 -9.55
C THR A 108 11.07 -5.37 -9.03
N TYR A 109 10.13 -5.33 -8.07
CA TYR A 109 9.44 -4.11 -7.62
C TYR A 109 9.71 -3.76 -6.15
N TYR A 110 10.07 -4.75 -5.32
CA TYR A 110 10.16 -4.61 -3.87
C TYR A 110 11.50 -5.14 -3.35
N ASN A 111 12.06 -4.44 -2.36
CA ASN A 111 13.29 -4.85 -1.68
C ASN A 111 13.03 -5.98 -0.67
N PHE A 112 11.86 -5.97 -0.03
CA PHE A 112 11.46 -6.96 0.97
C PHE A 112 10.10 -7.56 0.61
N LEU A 113 10.03 -8.89 0.67
CA LEU A 113 8.85 -9.65 0.30
C LEU A 113 8.37 -10.52 1.45
N VAL A 114 7.14 -10.29 1.90
CA VAL A 114 6.47 -11.11 2.90
C VAL A 114 5.61 -12.16 2.21
N ASP A 115 5.61 -13.40 2.70
CA ASP A 115 4.68 -14.41 2.20
C ASP A 115 3.24 -14.09 2.65
N GLY A 116 2.34 -13.94 1.68
CA GLY A 116 0.92 -13.65 1.89
C GLY A 116 -0.01 -14.68 1.26
N SER A 117 0.51 -15.86 0.90
CA SER A 117 -0.21 -16.92 0.15
C SER A 117 -1.34 -17.60 0.92
N ASP A 118 -1.47 -17.35 2.23
CA ASP A 118 -2.54 -17.94 3.05
C ASP A 118 -3.91 -17.43 2.58
N ILE A 119 -4.90 -18.31 2.44
CA ILE A 119 -6.29 -17.93 2.07
C ILE A 119 -6.91 -16.98 3.11
N ASN A 120 -6.48 -17.06 4.37
CA ASN A 120 -6.96 -16.18 5.41
C ASN A 120 -6.20 -14.85 5.41
N SER A 121 -6.89 -13.77 5.02
CA SER A 121 -6.37 -12.40 5.05
C SER A 121 -5.72 -12.05 6.40
N ALA A 122 -6.43 -12.26 7.51
CA ALA A 122 -5.95 -11.90 8.85
C ALA A 122 -4.61 -12.58 9.17
N LYS A 123 -4.43 -13.84 8.79
CA LYS A 123 -3.17 -14.56 9.01
C LYS A 123 -2.04 -13.97 8.18
N SER A 124 -2.26 -13.64 6.91
CA SER A 124 -1.25 -13.00 6.07
C SER A 124 -0.84 -11.61 6.57
N TYR A 125 -1.79 -10.79 7.04
CA TYR A 125 -1.46 -9.47 7.61
C TYR A 125 -0.79 -9.57 8.97
N ASN A 126 -1.15 -10.54 9.81
CA ASN A 126 -0.42 -10.80 11.06
C ASN A 126 1.02 -11.26 10.79
N ASN A 127 1.25 -12.10 9.77
CA ASN A 127 2.60 -12.49 9.36
C ASN A 127 3.39 -11.27 8.87
N PHE A 128 2.77 -10.42 8.03
CA PHE A 128 3.37 -9.16 7.59
C PHE A 128 3.75 -8.27 8.76
N LEU A 129 2.83 -8.10 9.72
CA LEU A 129 3.05 -7.33 10.92
C LEU A 129 4.24 -7.87 11.73
N ASN A 130 4.32 -9.19 11.90
CA ASN A 130 5.41 -9.82 12.61
C ASN A 130 6.76 -9.61 11.90
N CYS A 131 6.81 -9.62 10.57
CA CYS A 131 8.01 -9.30 9.81
C CYS A 131 8.47 -7.86 10.03
N ILE A 132 7.55 -6.88 9.98
CA ILE A 132 7.93 -5.47 10.15
C ILE A 132 8.21 -5.08 11.61
N LYS A 133 7.71 -5.83 12.59
CA LYS A 133 8.02 -5.63 14.02
C LYS A 133 9.48 -5.94 14.37
N MET A 134 10.16 -6.72 13.54
CA MET A 134 11.57 -7.10 13.77
C MET A 134 12.55 -5.98 13.41
N PHE A 135 12.07 -4.88 12.82
CA PHE A 135 12.87 -3.74 12.34
C PHE A 135 12.38 -2.43 12.96
#